data_AF-A0A7X6GZI8-F1
#
_entry.id   AF-A0A7X6GZI8-F1
#
_cell.length_a   1.000
_cell.length_b   1.000
_cell.length_c   1.000
_cell.angle_alpha   90.00
_cell.angle_beta   90.00
_cell.angle_gamma   90.00
#
_symmetry.space_group_name_H-M   'P 1'
#
loop_
_entity.id
_entity.type
_entity.pdbx_description
1 polymer ?
#
loop_
_entity_poly.entity_id
_entity_poly.type
_entity_poly.pdbx_seq_one_letter_code
_entity_poly.pdbx_strand_id
1 'polypeptide(L)'
;MHDHPHHDNELDEMTARVRALETILVEKGLVDPAAVDAIIDTYENKVGPRNGAAVVARAWSDPDFAAWLEEDATAAIASMGYFGRQGEHMVAVFNTAERHNLVVCTLCSCYPWPVLGLPPTWYKAPAYRSRAVREPRAVLAEFGVQLPETTEIRVWDSTAEIRYLVIPERPPGTEGLDAEALARLVRGTA
;
A
#
# COMPACT_ATOMS: atom_id res chain seq x y z
N MET A 1 -1.02 22.05 44.46
CA MET A 1 -2.17 21.65 43.62
C MET A 1 -2.26 22.66 42.50
N HIS A 2 -1.82 22.33 41.29
CA HIS A 2 -2.05 23.19 40.14
C HIS A 2 -3.42 22.81 39.58
N ASP A 3 -4.33 23.77 39.63
CA ASP A 3 -5.69 23.69 39.13
C ASP A 3 -5.63 23.85 37.61
N HIS A 4 -5.99 22.81 36.86
CA HIS A 4 -6.04 22.88 35.40
C HIS A 4 -7.37 23.55 35.01
N PRO A 5 -7.35 24.72 34.34
CA PRO A 5 -8.58 25.32 33.85
C PRO A 5 -9.19 24.38 32.82
N HIS A 6 -10.45 24.00 33.04
CA HIS A 6 -11.25 23.23 32.11
C HIS A 6 -11.27 23.96 30.76
N HIS A 7 -10.70 23.33 29.73
CA HIS A 7 -10.74 23.86 28.37
C HIS A 7 -12.19 23.86 27.89
N ASP A 8 -12.66 25.04 27.48
CA ASP A 8 -14.03 25.36 27.06
C ASP A 8 -14.37 24.85 25.65
N ASN A 9 -13.84 23.69 25.25
CA ASN A 9 -14.16 23.05 23.98
C ASN A 9 -14.62 21.61 24.19
N GLU A 10 -15.66 21.19 23.48
CA GLU A 10 -16.19 19.82 23.52
C GLU A 10 -15.32 18.82 22.73
N LEU A 11 -14.13 19.23 22.29
CA LEU A 11 -13.28 18.44 21.41
C LEU A 11 -12.25 17.65 22.23
N ASP A 12 -11.91 16.45 21.77
CA ASP A 12 -10.74 15.77 22.30
C ASP A 12 -9.45 16.52 21.92
N GLU A 13 -8.39 16.26 22.68
CA GLU A 13 -7.10 16.97 22.55
C GLU A 13 -6.52 16.90 21.13
N MET A 14 -6.65 15.77 20.43
CA MET A 14 -6.12 15.62 19.08
C MET A 14 -6.96 16.44 18.09
N THR A 15 -8.28 16.34 18.17
CA THR A 15 -9.20 17.11 17.32
C THR A 15 -9.01 18.61 17.52
N ALA A 16 -8.86 19.06 18.76
CA ALA A 16 -8.58 20.47 19.07
C ALA A 16 -7.25 20.94 18.43
N ARG A 17 -6.19 20.13 18.50
CA ARG A 17 -4.89 20.43 17.88
C ARG A 17 -4.95 20.47 16.35
N VAL A 18 -5.64 19.51 15.72
CA VAL A 18 -5.79 19.47 14.25
C VAL A 18 -6.50 20.74 13.78
N ARG A 19 -7.63 21.10 14.41
CA ARG A 19 -8.36 22.32 14.06
C ARG A 19 -7.53 23.57 14.25
N ALA A 20 -6.83 23.69 15.38
CA ALA A 20 -5.97 24.85 15.62
C ALA A 20 -4.85 24.98 14.57
N LEU A 21 -4.25 23.87 14.16
CA LEU A 21 -3.22 23.83 13.12
C LEU A 21 -3.77 24.23 11.75
N GLU A 22 -4.94 23.70 11.37
CA GLU A 22 -5.60 24.06 10.12
C GLU A 22 -5.92 25.56 10.10
N THR A 23 -6.58 26.07 11.14
CA THR A 23 -6.94 27.50 11.25
C THR A 23 -5.73 28.40 11.05
N ILE A 24 -4.63 28.17 11.78
CA ILE A 24 -3.47 29.07 11.71
C ILE A 24 -2.74 28.97 10.36
N LEU A 25 -2.74 27.81 9.69
CA LEU A 25 -2.11 27.66 8.38
C LEU A 25 -2.95 28.32 7.26
N VAL A 26 -4.28 28.26 7.36
CA VAL A 26 -5.20 28.93 6.44
C VAL A 26 -5.15 30.44 6.62
N GLU A 27 -5.21 30.94 7.86
CA GLU A 27 -5.10 32.38 8.16
C GLU A 27 -3.79 33.00 7.66
N LYS A 28 -2.70 32.22 7.68
CA LYS A 28 -1.40 32.63 7.15
C LYS A 28 -1.28 32.49 5.62
N GLY A 29 -2.30 31.97 4.94
CA GLY A 29 -2.27 31.73 3.49
C GLY A 29 -1.30 30.64 3.05
N LEU A 30 -0.90 29.73 3.96
CA LEU A 30 0.03 28.63 3.67
C LEU A 30 -0.67 27.39 3.14
N VAL A 31 -1.97 27.26 3.42
CA VAL A 31 -2.82 26.13 3.00
C VAL A 31 -4.09 26.68 2.39
N ASP A 32 -4.45 26.13 1.23
CA ASP A 32 -5.78 26.29 0.63
C ASP A 32 -6.67 25.14 1.09
N PRO A 33 -7.78 25.39 1.83
CA PRO A 33 -8.71 24.35 2.25
C PRO A 33 -9.22 23.48 1.09
N ALA A 34 -9.48 24.07 -0.08
CA ALA A 34 -9.97 23.33 -1.23
C ALA A 34 -8.92 22.33 -1.77
N ALA A 35 -7.63 22.66 -1.62
CA ALA A 35 -6.55 21.74 -1.98
C ALA A 35 -6.46 20.57 -0.98
N VAL A 36 -6.70 20.81 0.31
CA VAL A 36 -6.75 19.75 1.34
C VAL A 36 -7.91 18.79 1.04
N ASP A 37 -9.10 19.32 0.76
CA ASP A 37 -10.28 18.50 0.41
C ASP A 37 -10.02 17.65 -0.84
N ALA A 38 -9.37 18.21 -1.87
CA ALA A 38 -9.00 17.48 -3.07
C ALA A 38 -8.00 16.34 -2.79
N ILE A 39 -7.06 16.54 -1.86
CA ILE A 39 -6.13 15.50 -1.40
C ILE A 39 -6.89 14.39 -0.67
N ILE A 40 -7.80 14.73 0.24
CA ILE A 40 -8.61 13.77 1.00
C ILE A 40 -9.43 12.91 0.03
N ASP A 41 -10.21 13.53 -0.87
CA ASP A 41 -11.03 12.82 -1.84
C ASP A 41 -10.20 11.90 -2.77
N THR A 42 -8.99 12.33 -3.12
CA THR A 42 -8.09 11.51 -3.94
C THR A 42 -7.76 10.17 -3.27
N TYR A 43 -7.39 10.19 -1.99
CA TYR A 43 -6.99 8.97 -1.28
C TYR A 43 -8.15 8.20 -0.66
N GLU A 44 -9.30 8.84 -0.47
CA GLU A 44 -10.51 8.20 0.05
C GLU A 44 -11.31 7.50 -1.06
N ASN A 45 -11.46 8.14 -2.23
CA ASN A 45 -12.40 7.69 -3.26
C ASN A 45 -11.75 7.31 -4.61
N LYS A 46 -10.61 7.91 -4.96
CA LYS A 46 -10.04 7.76 -6.32
C LYS A 46 -8.93 6.72 -6.39
N VAL A 47 -8.03 6.70 -5.41
CA VAL A 47 -6.86 5.83 -5.37
C VAL A 47 -7.06 4.71 -4.36
N GLY A 48 -6.78 3.46 -4.76
CA GLY A 48 -6.89 2.32 -3.86
C GLY A 48 -6.48 1.00 -4.50
N PRO A 49 -6.58 -0.12 -3.75
CA PRO A 49 -6.08 -1.44 -4.15
C PRO A 49 -6.62 -1.99 -5.47
N ARG A 50 -7.74 -1.46 -5.97
CA ARG A 50 -8.29 -1.80 -7.30
C ARG A 50 -7.31 -1.52 -8.44
N ASN A 51 -6.44 -0.51 -8.29
CA ASN A 51 -5.43 -0.16 -9.29
C ASN A 51 -4.37 -1.26 -9.37
N GLY A 52 -3.82 -1.68 -8.21
CA GLY A 52 -2.89 -2.80 -8.13
C GLY A 52 -3.50 -4.12 -8.60
N ALA A 53 -4.77 -4.37 -8.30
CA ALA A 53 -5.49 -5.53 -8.81
C ALA A 53 -5.58 -5.54 -10.35
N ALA A 54 -5.78 -4.38 -10.98
CA ALA A 54 -5.75 -4.25 -12.44
C ALA A 54 -4.36 -4.52 -13.02
N VAL A 55 -3.29 -4.02 -12.37
CA VAL A 55 -1.90 -4.30 -12.76
C VAL A 55 -1.61 -5.81 -12.71
N VAL A 56 -1.97 -6.47 -11.60
CA VAL A 56 -1.78 -7.92 -11.42
C VAL A 56 -2.57 -8.72 -12.45
N ALA A 57 -3.85 -8.38 -12.66
CA ALA A 57 -4.69 -9.07 -13.64
C ALA A 57 -4.15 -8.96 -15.07
N ARG A 58 -3.61 -7.78 -15.43
CA ARG A 58 -2.93 -7.59 -16.72
C ARG A 58 -1.67 -8.44 -16.80
N ALA A 59 -0.81 -8.43 -15.79
CA ALA A 59 0.38 -9.28 -15.76
C ALA A 59 0.05 -10.78 -15.89
N TRP A 60 -1.08 -11.24 -15.36
CA TRP A 60 -1.54 -12.63 -15.51
C TRP A 60 -2.07 -13.00 -16.90
N SER A 61 -2.47 -12.02 -17.70
CA SER A 61 -3.15 -12.23 -18.99
C SER A 61 -2.34 -11.77 -20.21
N ASP A 62 -1.33 -10.94 -19.99
CA ASP A 62 -0.48 -10.32 -21.01
C ASP A 62 1.00 -10.60 -20.64
N PRO A 63 1.61 -11.65 -21.23
CA PRO A 63 3.00 -12.02 -20.94
C PRO A 63 4.01 -10.92 -21.30
N ASP A 64 3.75 -10.13 -22.35
CA ASP A 64 4.63 -9.04 -22.76
C ASP A 64 4.59 -7.91 -21.72
N PHE A 65 3.39 -7.60 -21.20
CA PHE A 65 3.26 -6.67 -20.07
C PHE A 65 3.89 -7.22 -18.79
N ALA A 66 3.79 -8.52 -18.52
CA ALA A 66 4.43 -9.12 -17.35
C ALA A 66 5.96 -8.99 -17.40
N ALA A 67 6.56 -9.28 -18.56
CA ALA A 67 8.00 -9.11 -18.78
C ALA A 67 8.41 -7.64 -18.64
N TRP A 68 7.64 -6.70 -19.21
CA TRP A 68 7.92 -5.27 -19.06
C TRP A 68 7.76 -4.79 -17.61
N LEU A 69 6.75 -5.29 -16.88
CA LEU A 69 6.52 -4.98 -15.47
C LEU A 69 7.68 -5.47 -14.59
N GLU A 70 8.30 -6.61 -14.92
CA GLU A 70 9.49 -7.10 -14.21
C GLU A 70 10.74 -6.26 -14.50
N GLU A 71 10.90 -5.78 -15.74
CA GLU A 71 12.05 -4.96 -16.15
C GLU A 71 11.95 -3.50 -15.69
N ASP A 72 10.80 -2.86 -15.89
CA ASP A 72 10.53 -1.46 -15.53
C ASP A 72 9.09 -1.30 -15.04
N ALA A 73 8.87 -1.65 -13.78
CA ALA A 73 7.56 -1.51 -13.16
C ALA A 73 7.06 -0.07 -13.11
N THR A 74 7.96 0.92 -13.10
CA THR A 74 7.56 2.34 -13.06
C THR A 74 6.86 2.71 -14.37
N ALA A 75 7.50 2.43 -15.51
CA ALA A 75 6.93 2.73 -16.81
C ALA A 75 5.70 1.87 -17.12
N ALA A 76 5.73 0.57 -16.79
CA ALA A 76 4.61 -0.34 -17.02
C ALA A 76 3.35 0.09 -16.26
N ILE A 77 3.47 0.41 -14.97
CA ILE A 77 2.35 0.86 -14.13
C ILE A 77 1.87 2.24 -14.57
N ALA A 78 2.77 3.16 -14.92
CA ALA A 78 2.42 4.48 -15.45
C ALA A 78 1.65 4.41 -16.78
N SER A 79 1.93 3.40 -17.63
CA SER A 79 1.18 3.18 -18.88
C SER A 79 -0.31 2.90 -18.66
N MET A 80 -0.69 2.47 -17.44
CA MET A 80 -2.07 2.25 -17.02
C MET A 80 -2.68 3.48 -16.33
N GLY A 81 -1.97 4.60 -16.30
CA GLY A 81 -2.40 5.84 -15.65
C GLY A 81 -2.17 5.87 -14.14
N TYR A 82 -1.41 4.92 -13.59
CA TYR A 82 -1.09 4.88 -12.16
C TYR A 82 0.32 5.42 -11.93
N PHE A 83 0.42 6.62 -11.37
CA PHE A 83 1.69 7.25 -11.03
C PHE A 83 1.47 8.33 -9.98
N GLY A 84 2.55 8.88 -9.45
CA GLY A 84 2.51 10.01 -8.53
C GLY A 84 3.12 9.70 -7.17
N ARG A 85 2.65 10.43 -6.17
CA ARG A 85 3.26 10.46 -4.84
C ARG A 85 3.36 9.08 -4.21
N GLN A 86 4.52 8.76 -3.64
CA GLN A 86 4.80 7.44 -3.05
C GLN A 86 4.68 6.30 -4.06
N GLY A 87 5.06 6.54 -5.31
CA GLY A 87 5.07 5.56 -6.39
C GLY A 87 5.86 6.05 -7.60
N GLU A 88 6.78 7.00 -7.37
CA GLU A 88 7.65 7.59 -8.38
C GLU A 88 8.70 6.57 -8.88
N HIS A 89 9.05 5.60 -8.03
CA HIS A 89 9.97 4.51 -8.34
C HIS A 89 9.37 3.19 -7.86
N MET A 90 8.78 2.45 -8.80
CA MET A 90 8.14 1.17 -8.55
C MET A 90 9.05 0.01 -8.94
N VAL A 91 8.98 -1.06 -8.16
CA VAL A 91 9.56 -2.38 -8.46
C VAL A 91 8.46 -3.43 -8.27
N ALA A 92 8.23 -4.26 -9.27
CA ALA A 92 7.35 -5.42 -9.15
C ALA A 92 8.16 -6.63 -8.69
N VAL A 93 7.65 -7.37 -7.71
CA VAL A 93 8.30 -8.59 -7.20
C VAL A 93 7.36 -9.77 -7.35
N PHE A 94 7.74 -10.73 -8.18
CA PHE A 94 6.88 -11.84 -8.57
C PHE A 94 7.02 -13.00 -7.58
N ASN A 95 5.89 -13.49 -7.10
CA ASN A 95 5.82 -14.77 -6.39
C ASN A 95 5.96 -15.92 -7.40
N THR A 96 6.55 -17.02 -6.95
CA THR A 96 6.65 -18.29 -7.67
C THR A 96 6.33 -19.43 -6.70
N ALA A 97 6.17 -20.64 -7.22
CA ALA A 97 5.94 -21.83 -6.39
C ALA A 97 7.00 -22.01 -5.28
N GLU A 98 8.24 -21.58 -5.55
CA GLU A 98 9.37 -21.67 -4.62
C GLU A 98 9.59 -20.39 -3.80
N ARG A 99 9.01 -19.24 -4.18
CA ARG A 99 9.26 -17.94 -3.53
C ARG A 99 8.00 -17.13 -3.26
N HIS A 100 7.87 -16.68 -2.02
CA HIS A 100 6.87 -15.71 -1.60
C HIS A 100 7.53 -14.39 -1.18
N ASN A 101 7.07 -13.27 -1.72
CA ASN A 101 7.56 -11.94 -1.38
C ASN A 101 6.65 -11.28 -0.34
N LEU A 102 7.25 -10.63 0.66
CA LEU A 102 6.54 -9.87 1.68
C LEU A 102 7.12 -8.46 1.76
N VAL A 103 6.29 -7.42 1.75
CA VAL A 103 6.76 -6.03 1.77
C VAL A 103 6.48 -5.40 3.13
N VAL A 104 7.44 -4.69 3.70
CA VAL A 104 7.31 -3.95 4.96
C VAL A 104 8.02 -2.60 4.87
N CYS A 105 7.71 -1.68 5.78
CA CYS A 105 8.53 -0.52 6.07
C CYS A 105 8.82 -0.51 7.57
N THR A 106 9.96 -1.05 7.98
CA THR A 106 10.28 -1.23 9.40
C THR A 106 10.37 0.12 10.12
N LEU A 107 10.82 1.17 9.42
CA LEU A 107 11.07 2.49 10.00
C LEU A 107 9.82 3.37 10.14
N CYS A 108 8.82 3.22 9.26
CA CYS A 108 7.61 4.04 9.33
C CYS A 108 6.40 3.36 8.67
N SER A 109 6.12 3.66 7.40
CA SER A 109 4.91 3.27 6.68
C SER A 109 4.98 3.48 5.17
N CYS A 110 6.18 3.50 4.57
CA CYS A 110 6.36 3.64 3.12
C CYS A 110 5.54 2.58 2.37
N TYR A 111 4.76 3.00 1.37
CA TYR A 111 3.79 2.13 0.69
C TYR A 111 3.44 2.68 -0.71
N PRO A 112 3.15 1.83 -1.72
CA PRO A 112 2.93 2.30 -3.10
C PRO A 112 1.52 2.89 -3.30
N TRP A 113 1.33 4.16 -2.94
CA TRP A 113 0.00 4.78 -2.93
C TRP A 113 -0.73 4.73 -4.28
N PRO A 114 -0.10 4.99 -5.44
CA PRO A 114 -0.83 5.03 -6.72
C PRO A 114 -1.53 3.71 -7.08
N VAL A 115 -1.04 2.57 -6.57
CA VAL A 115 -1.59 1.24 -6.87
C VAL A 115 -2.32 0.60 -5.68
N LEU A 116 -1.94 0.90 -4.44
CA LEU A 116 -2.54 0.26 -3.25
C LEU A 116 -3.29 1.22 -2.32
N GLY A 117 -3.27 2.53 -2.59
CA GLY A 117 -3.85 3.55 -1.70
C GLY A 117 -3.07 3.71 -0.40
N LEU A 118 -3.73 4.22 0.63
CA LEU A 118 -3.11 4.40 1.95
C LEU A 118 -2.92 3.05 2.65
N PRO A 119 -1.78 2.84 3.34
CA PRO A 119 -1.51 1.55 3.99
C PRO A 119 -2.50 1.27 5.14
N PRO A 120 -2.91 0.00 5.31
CA PRO A 120 -3.81 -0.39 6.38
C PRO A 120 -3.17 -0.18 7.75
N THR A 121 -4.00 -0.07 8.80
CA THR A 121 -3.54 0.22 10.16
C THR A 121 -2.53 -0.80 10.67
N TRP A 122 -2.72 -2.09 10.37
CA TRP A 122 -1.81 -3.16 10.79
C TRP A 122 -0.41 -3.01 10.17
N TYR A 123 -0.31 -2.51 8.93
CA TYR A 123 0.98 -2.34 8.24
C TYR A 123 1.86 -1.29 8.93
N LYS A 124 1.23 -0.23 9.45
CA LYS A 124 1.87 0.87 10.17
C LYS A 124 2.23 0.51 11.62
N ALA A 125 1.62 -0.56 12.14
CA ALA A 125 1.74 -0.94 13.54
C ALA A 125 3.10 -1.59 13.87
N PRO A 126 3.67 -1.34 15.06
CA PRO A 126 4.94 -1.96 15.47
C PRO A 126 4.93 -3.49 15.43
N ALA A 127 3.78 -4.13 15.69
CA ALA A 127 3.64 -5.58 15.69
C ALA A 127 4.01 -6.20 14.33
N TYR A 128 3.49 -5.64 13.23
CA TYR A 128 3.86 -6.09 11.88
C TYR A 128 5.30 -5.70 11.55
N ARG A 129 5.64 -4.41 11.73
CA ARG A 129 6.93 -3.83 11.31
C ARG A 129 8.14 -4.50 11.96
N SER A 130 8.05 -4.88 13.23
CA SER A 130 9.16 -5.53 13.94
C SER A 130 9.28 -7.03 13.62
N ARG A 131 8.18 -7.70 13.31
CA ARG A 131 8.12 -9.16 13.15
C ARG A 131 8.26 -9.62 11.71
N ALA A 132 7.77 -8.85 10.74
CA ALA A 132 7.82 -9.22 9.33
C ALA A 132 9.25 -9.55 8.85
N VAL A 133 10.27 -8.84 9.36
CA VAL A 133 11.69 -9.09 9.00
C VAL A 133 12.38 -10.18 9.83
N ARG A 134 11.77 -10.65 10.92
CA ARG A 134 12.38 -11.60 11.87
C ARG A 134 11.73 -12.98 11.82
N GLU A 135 10.40 -13.01 11.75
CA GLU A 135 9.57 -14.21 11.79
C GLU A 135 8.47 -14.16 10.71
N PRO A 136 8.80 -13.90 9.43
CA PRO A 136 7.82 -13.66 8.37
C PRO A 136 6.78 -14.77 8.22
N ARG A 137 7.18 -16.03 8.39
CA ARG A 137 6.27 -17.18 8.29
C ARG A 137 5.20 -17.17 9.39
N ALA A 138 5.56 -16.77 10.62
CA ALA A 138 4.61 -16.64 11.72
C ALA A 138 3.65 -15.47 11.49
N VAL A 139 4.16 -14.35 10.98
CA VAL A 139 3.32 -13.21 10.58
C VAL A 139 2.32 -13.60 9.48
N LEU A 140 2.78 -14.28 8.43
CA LEU A 140 1.91 -14.76 7.35
C LEU A 140 0.83 -15.73 7.87
N ALA A 141 1.18 -16.61 8.81
CA ALA A 141 0.23 -17.52 9.45
C ALA A 141 -0.92 -16.78 10.17
N GLU A 142 -0.65 -15.62 10.79
CA GLU A 142 -1.69 -14.77 11.41
C GLU A 142 -2.67 -14.18 10.40
N PHE A 143 -2.24 -13.99 9.15
CA PHE A 143 -3.11 -13.62 8.02
C PHE A 143 -3.75 -14.83 7.33
N GLY A 144 -3.58 -16.04 7.87
CA GLY A 144 -4.12 -17.28 7.30
C GLY A 144 -3.33 -17.80 6.09
N VAL A 145 -2.13 -17.27 5.84
CA VAL A 145 -1.26 -17.72 4.75
C VAL A 145 -0.30 -18.78 5.29
N GLN A 146 -0.50 -20.03 4.86
CA GLN A 146 0.36 -21.16 5.19
C GLN A 146 1.17 -21.55 3.95
N LEU A 147 2.49 -21.42 4.05
CA LEU A 147 3.42 -21.75 2.97
C LEU A 147 4.17 -23.05 3.30
N PRO A 148 4.45 -23.92 2.31
CA PRO A 148 5.37 -25.04 2.48
C PRO A 148 6.68 -24.60 3.13
N GLU A 149 7.26 -25.44 3.99
CA GLU A 149 8.54 -25.13 4.65
C GLU A 149 9.66 -24.84 3.66
N THR A 150 9.59 -25.44 2.47
CA THR A 150 10.54 -25.27 1.37
C THR A 150 10.40 -23.95 0.62
N THR A 151 9.29 -23.23 0.76
CA THR A 151 9.09 -21.94 0.09
C THR A 151 10.00 -20.89 0.73
N GLU A 152 10.86 -20.28 -0.06
CA GLU A 152 11.67 -19.11 0.31
C GLU A 152 10.74 -17.92 0.57
N ILE A 153 10.93 -17.22 1.69
CA ILE A 153 10.23 -15.95 1.94
C ILE A 153 11.22 -14.81 1.81
N ARG A 154 11.03 -13.94 0.81
CA ARG A 154 11.85 -12.75 0.59
C ARG A 154 11.13 -11.53 1.14
N VAL A 155 11.71 -10.94 2.19
CA VAL A 155 11.16 -9.73 2.81
C VAL A 155 11.82 -8.49 2.22
N TRP A 156 11.01 -7.57 1.71
CA TRP A 156 11.43 -6.31 1.13
C TRP A 156 11.13 -5.17 2.09
N ASP A 157 12.17 -4.63 2.72
CA ASP A 157 12.04 -3.47 3.60
C ASP A 157 12.19 -2.16 2.82
N SER A 158 11.16 -1.32 2.85
CA SER A 158 11.04 -0.07 2.11
C SER A 158 11.80 1.05 2.84
N THR A 159 13.13 0.95 2.84
CA THR A 159 14.05 1.87 3.54
C THR A 159 14.52 3.05 2.68
N ALA A 160 14.22 3.03 1.38
CA ALA A 160 14.51 4.09 0.42
C ALA A 160 13.23 4.55 -0.29
N GLU A 161 13.35 5.41 -1.31
CA GLU A 161 12.21 5.91 -2.10
C GLU A 161 11.71 4.93 -3.19
N ILE A 162 12.18 3.67 -3.15
CA ILE A 162 11.64 2.58 -3.97
C ILE A 162 10.38 2.03 -3.27
N ARG A 163 9.36 1.69 -4.06
CA ARG A 163 8.12 1.07 -3.58
C ARG A 163 7.89 -0.24 -4.31
N TYR A 164 7.46 -1.26 -3.56
CA TYR A 164 7.30 -2.61 -4.07
C TYR A 164 5.83 -2.97 -4.26
N LEU A 165 5.51 -3.58 -5.40
CA LEU A 165 4.23 -4.24 -5.65
C LEU A 165 4.49 -5.74 -5.79
N VAL A 166 3.86 -6.56 -4.95
CA VAL A 166 3.91 -8.02 -5.10
C VAL A 166 2.98 -8.44 -6.22
N ILE A 167 3.49 -9.25 -7.16
CA ILE A 167 2.69 -9.91 -8.19
C ILE A 167 2.49 -11.37 -7.76
N PRO A 168 1.31 -11.73 -7.23
CA PRO A 168 1.04 -13.11 -6.82
C PRO A 168 0.97 -14.06 -8.02
N GLU A 169 1.06 -15.36 -7.76
CA GLU A 169 0.81 -16.38 -8.78
C GLU A 169 -0.67 -16.39 -9.19
N ARG A 170 -0.93 -16.62 -10.48
CA ARG A 170 -2.29 -16.76 -11.00
C ARG A 170 -2.92 -18.04 -10.44
N PRO A 171 -4.10 -17.97 -9.79
CA PRO A 171 -4.76 -19.18 -9.30
C PRO A 171 -5.12 -20.14 -10.44
N PRO A 172 -5.01 -21.47 -10.25
CA PRO A 172 -5.42 -22.46 -11.24
C PRO A 172 -6.93 -22.41 -11.50
N GLY A 173 -7.37 -22.82 -12.70
CA GLY A 173 -8.79 -22.84 -13.05
C GLY A 173 -9.35 -21.46 -13.43
N THR A 174 -8.47 -20.50 -13.74
CA THR A 174 -8.84 -19.13 -14.12
C THR A 174 -8.58 -18.84 -15.60
N GLU A 175 -8.22 -19.82 -16.41
CA GLU A 175 -7.69 -19.67 -17.78
C GLU A 175 -8.64 -18.92 -18.72
N GLY A 176 -9.96 -19.09 -18.53
CA GLY A 176 -10.99 -18.43 -19.34
C GLY A 176 -11.54 -17.11 -18.77
N LEU A 177 -11.00 -16.62 -17.65
CA LEU A 177 -11.45 -15.36 -17.06
C LEU A 177 -10.88 -14.16 -17.82
N ASP A 178 -11.72 -13.13 -17.99
CA ASP A 178 -11.27 -11.83 -18.48
C ASP A 178 -10.50 -11.04 -17.40
N ALA A 179 -9.91 -9.92 -17.80
CA ALA A 179 -9.09 -9.09 -16.91
C ALA A 179 -9.88 -8.54 -15.70
N GLU A 180 -11.16 -8.24 -15.86
CA GLU A 180 -12.00 -7.73 -14.75
C GLU A 180 -12.27 -8.84 -13.72
N ALA A 181 -12.62 -10.04 -14.20
CA ALA A 181 -12.81 -11.20 -13.36
C ALA A 181 -11.52 -11.63 -12.65
N LEU A 182 -10.37 -11.57 -13.33
CA LEU A 182 -9.06 -11.80 -12.73
C LEU A 182 -8.73 -10.77 -11.65
N ALA A 183 -8.99 -9.48 -11.90
CA ALA A 183 -8.74 -8.42 -10.91
C ALA A 183 -9.55 -8.62 -9.63
N ARG A 184 -10.78 -9.15 -9.71
CA ARG A 184 -11.59 -9.49 -8.53
C ARG A 184 -11.00 -10.63 -7.68
N LEU A 185 -10.12 -11.45 -8.23
CA LEU A 185 -9.43 -12.52 -7.48
C LEU A 185 -8.26 -11.99 -6.65
N VAL A 186 -7.72 -10.82 -7.00
CA VAL A 186 -6.60 -10.21 -6.29
C VAL A 186 -7.10 -9.68 -4.95
N ARG A 187 -6.71 -10.36 -3.86
CA ARG A 187 -7.02 -9.93 -2.49
C ARG A 187 -5.90 -9.02 -1.98
N GLY A 188 -6.26 -7.97 -1.23
CA GLY A 188 -5.33 -6.95 -0.72
C GLY A 188 -4.31 -7.41 0.34
N THR A 189 -4.03 -8.70 0.43
CA THR A 189 -3.07 -9.32 1.36
C THR A 189 -2.13 -10.30 0.66
N ALA A 190 -1.97 -10.17 -0.67
CA ALA A 190 -1.10 -11.02 -1.49
C ALA A 190 0.37 -10.61 -1.40
#